data_AF-A0A1G7U8J5-F1
#
_entry.id   AF-A0A1G7U8J5-F1
#
_cell.length_a   1.000
_cell.length_b   1.000
_cell.length_c   1.000
_cell.angle_alpha   90.00
_cell.angle_beta   90.00
_cell.angle_gamma   90.00
#
_symmetry.space_group_name_H-M   'P 1'
#
loop_
_entity.id
_entity.type
_entity.pdbx_description
1 polymer ?
#
loop_
_entity_poly.entity_id
_entity_poly.type
_entity_poly.pdbx_seq_one_letter_code
_entity_poly.pdbx_strand_id
1 'polypeptide(L)'
;MMLSPLKPLPLYVSPVRGESATSLASRIARKNGTASLQSFCADMSISYRALKVGDPIEIERVAALAGCDPTTLRNWTPHAPSKTNYQLGAEAPRFTAYSRSLIRGCPKCAAESRSKHGAHGPFHLGIWQLTSIRTCAQHSCMLIEVPPPTHHKHSYDFARMVDNMNLSDVKPVAEEARSLERYLIGRLEGASSGCWLDTLDFHVAAQLCENFGLLLTNGPKASRTETTERQWLEAGAAGYDILRNGPDHMFATLEELRMKAGPGCHTYGAIAGSFLTWLSQREDDAAFNDIRQIVFDYILRTYPVLVGSTVLRLRCDRQQVYSLRKGAKAYGIDERMLRHKLLERGDISKSGKSGAITYRRYPSRETLQQLAEETNGLLRGFDAADYLGLDIHLLRTFVVEGLIKKAGEMARNAPYFRKKDLDAFLGRLYRQTRPKLEPANDEIPLIAATPACQCSTLELLHLVFEHDIPLRCAAGTDPRFNDFLISVERAKTAIGQSSVGAISMSEAAGKLGVDTATIRNLVNAGYLSAAPKTAKSSERWLVVDEASVTTFGERYISAADLARELRRDTANLCRELYKNGVEPLVFNGENRIIFRRRDVNER
;
A
#
# COMPACT_ATOMS: atom_id res chain seq x y z
N MET A 1 22.21 51.63 -45.25
CA MET A 1 22.94 52.86 -44.87
C MET A 1 24.15 52.42 -44.06
N MET A 2 25.36 52.63 -44.58
CA MET A 2 26.58 52.43 -43.79
C MET A 2 26.62 53.51 -42.70
N LEU A 3 26.53 53.10 -41.44
CA LEU A 3 26.70 53.99 -40.30
C LEU A 3 28.14 54.54 -40.35
N SER A 4 28.31 55.87 -40.41
CA SER A 4 29.60 56.49 -40.08
C SER A 4 30.09 55.92 -38.74
N PRO A 5 31.37 55.52 -38.59
CA PRO A 5 31.83 54.88 -37.38
C PRO A 5 31.67 55.86 -36.21
N LEU A 6 30.69 55.58 -35.35
CA LEU A 6 30.52 56.28 -34.08
C LEU A 6 31.82 56.12 -33.30
N LYS A 7 32.49 57.24 -33.02
CA LYS A 7 33.69 57.25 -32.19
C LYS A 7 33.28 57.21 -30.71
N PRO A 8 34.11 56.63 -29.83
CA PRO A 8 33.90 56.74 -28.39
C PRO A 8 33.78 58.21 -27.95
N LEU A 9 32.90 58.48 -27.00
CA LEU A 9 32.76 59.82 -26.44
C LEU A 9 34.02 60.17 -25.63
N PRO A 10 34.45 61.45 -25.59
CA PRO A 10 35.56 61.87 -24.74
C PRO A 10 35.34 61.52 -23.26
N LEU A 11 34.09 61.57 -22.79
CA LEU A 11 33.68 61.20 -21.44
C LEU A 11 32.92 59.86 -21.45
N TYR A 12 33.57 58.79 -21.90
CA TYR A 12 33.01 57.43 -21.86
C TYR A 12 33.13 56.76 -20.49
N VAL A 13 32.42 55.65 -20.29
CA VAL A 13 32.45 54.84 -19.06
C VAL A 13 32.75 53.39 -19.44
N SER A 14 33.67 52.75 -18.73
CA SER A 14 33.95 51.33 -18.95
C SER A 14 32.79 50.44 -18.46
N PRO A 15 32.36 49.45 -19.25
CA PRO A 15 31.32 48.52 -18.83
C PRO A 15 31.79 47.61 -17.70
N VAL A 16 30.85 47.22 -16.84
CA VAL A 16 31.06 46.17 -15.83
C VAL A 16 30.63 44.82 -16.41
N ARG A 17 31.27 43.72 -15.99
CA ARG A 17 30.87 42.36 -16.40
C ARG A 17 29.40 42.13 -16.02
N GLY A 18 28.59 41.69 -16.98
CA GLY A 18 27.16 41.44 -16.76
C GLY A 18 26.27 42.68 -16.88
N GLU A 19 26.84 43.87 -17.17
CA GLU A 19 26.09 45.11 -17.28
C GLU A 19 25.19 45.12 -18.52
N SER A 20 23.99 45.68 -18.36
CA SER A 20 23.04 45.88 -19.46
C SER A 20 23.32 47.17 -20.25
N ALA A 21 22.96 47.20 -21.54
CA ALA A 21 23.15 48.36 -22.41
C ALA A 21 22.45 49.62 -21.90
N THR A 22 21.25 49.48 -21.32
CA THR A 22 20.53 50.59 -20.70
C THR A 22 21.26 51.14 -19.47
N SER A 23 21.86 50.28 -18.65
CA SER A 23 22.73 50.70 -17.54
C SER A 23 23.94 51.49 -18.03
N LEU A 24 24.67 50.94 -19.00
CA LEU A 24 25.86 51.58 -19.54
C LEU A 24 25.52 52.96 -20.14
N ALA A 25 24.45 53.02 -20.94
CA ALA A 25 23.96 54.28 -21.49
C ALA A 25 23.54 55.28 -20.40
N SER A 26 22.89 54.84 -19.32
CA SER A 26 22.51 55.69 -18.18
C SER A 26 23.74 56.30 -17.50
N ARG A 27 24.80 55.51 -17.30
CA ARG A 27 26.07 55.98 -16.72
C ARG A 27 26.78 56.97 -17.64
N ILE A 28 26.84 56.70 -18.94
CA ILE A 28 27.42 57.62 -19.93
C ILE A 28 26.62 58.93 -19.95
N ALA A 29 25.29 58.85 -20.00
CA ALA A 29 24.40 60.01 -19.93
C ALA A 29 24.66 60.85 -18.68
N ARG A 30 24.83 60.21 -17.51
CA ARG A 30 25.14 60.87 -16.24
C ARG A 30 26.53 61.51 -16.25
N LYS A 31 27.54 60.84 -16.80
CA LYS A 31 28.91 61.37 -16.91
C LYS A 31 29.02 62.56 -17.87
N ASN A 32 28.23 62.56 -18.94
CA ASN A 32 28.19 63.65 -19.94
C ASN A 32 27.24 64.80 -19.54
N GLY A 33 26.71 64.82 -18.31
CA GLY A 33 25.92 65.95 -17.80
C GLY A 33 24.53 66.13 -18.40
N THR A 34 24.02 65.15 -19.17
CA THR A 34 22.65 65.23 -19.73
C THR A 34 21.59 65.22 -18.63
N ALA A 35 20.37 65.68 -18.92
CA ALA A 35 19.29 65.69 -17.93
C ALA A 35 18.79 64.27 -17.60
N SER A 36 18.74 63.38 -18.60
CA SER A 36 18.24 62.01 -18.47
C SER A 36 18.82 61.09 -19.54
N LEU A 37 18.73 59.77 -19.33
CA LEU A 37 19.04 58.77 -20.36
C LEU A 37 18.24 59.01 -21.65
N GLN A 38 16.97 59.42 -21.56
CA GLN A 38 16.16 59.70 -22.74
C GLN A 38 16.70 60.90 -23.53
N SER A 39 17.09 61.97 -22.85
CA SER A 39 17.72 63.15 -23.48
C SER A 39 19.02 62.76 -24.16
N PHE A 40 19.88 62.01 -23.47
CA PHE A 40 21.12 61.50 -24.04
C PHE A 40 20.88 60.63 -25.29
N CYS A 41 19.89 59.73 -25.23
CA CYS A 41 19.52 58.92 -26.39
C CYS A 41 19.07 59.79 -27.57
N ALA A 42 18.30 60.85 -27.33
CA ALA A 42 17.88 61.79 -28.38
C ALA A 42 19.08 62.53 -28.98
N ASP A 43 19.99 63.06 -28.15
CA ASP A 43 21.20 63.77 -28.59
C ASP A 43 22.11 62.89 -29.44
N MET A 44 22.21 61.60 -29.10
CA MET A 44 23.04 60.60 -29.79
C MET A 44 22.30 59.87 -30.92
N SER A 45 21.07 60.28 -31.26
CA SER A 45 20.22 59.62 -32.26
C SER A 45 19.99 58.12 -32.02
N ILE A 46 19.98 57.70 -30.75
CA ILE A 46 19.67 56.35 -30.27
C ILE A 46 18.18 56.27 -29.93
N SER A 47 17.49 55.26 -30.45
CA SER A 47 16.10 55.02 -30.06
C SER A 47 16.01 54.46 -28.64
N TYR A 48 15.61 55.29 -27.68
CA TYR A 48 15.40 54.85 -26.29
C TYR A 48 14.40 53.68 -26.18
N ARG A 49 13.35 53.68 -27.01
CA ARG A 49 12.36 52.59 -27.04
C ARG A 49 12.98 51.27 -27.52
N ALA A 50 13.79 51.33 -28.56
CA ALA A 50 14.45 50.15 -29.12
C ALA A 50 15.56 49.63 -28.19
N LEU A 51 16.34 50.53 -27.57
CA LEU A 51 17.35 50.18 -26.58
C LEU A 51 16.76 49.44 -25.37
N LYS A 52 15.57 49.87 -24.88
CA LYS A 52 14.89 49.19 -23.75
C LYS A 52 14.50 47.74 -24.05
N VAL A 53 14.22 47.41 -25.30
CA VAL A 53 13.86 46.04 -25.71
C VAL A 53 15.06 45.25 -26.24
N GLY A 54 16.27 45.81 -26.09
CA GLY A 54 17.51 45.17 -26.46
C GLY A 54 17.77 45.13 -27.97
N ASP A 55 17.31 46.14 -28.73
CA ASP A 55 17.58 46.19 -30.17
C ASP A 55 19.10 46.12 -30.46
N PRO A 56 19.56 45.16 -31.29
CA PRO A 56 20.99 44.95 -31.53
C PRO A 56 21.71 46.18 -32.08
N ILE A 57 21.04 46.96 -32.95
CA ILE A 57 21.65 48.14 -33.58
C ILE A 57 21.86 49.22 -32.51
N GLU A 58 20.90 49.44 -31.63
CA GLU A 58 21.05 50.43 -30.56
C GLU A 58 22.05 49.98 -29.49
N ILE A 59 22.17 48.68 -29.21
CA ILE A 59 23.23 48.14 -28.33
C ILE A 59 24.61 48.41 -28.94
N GLU A 60 24.79 48.14 -30.24
CA GLU A 60 26.05 48.41 -30.96
C GLU A 60 26.42 49.89 -30.92
N ARG A 61 25.42 50.78 -31.08
CA ARG A 61 25.63 52.22 -30.96
C ARG A 61 26.08 52.63 -29.56
N VAL A 62 25.44 52.11 -28.51
CA VAL A 62 25.88 52.37 -27.12
C VAL A 62 27.30 51.85 -26.89
N ALA A 63 27.62 50.65 -27.37
CA ALA A 63 28.96 50.06 -27.24
C ALA A 63 30.03 50.90 -27.96
N ALA A 64 29.71 51.42 -29.15
CA ALA A 64 30.59 52.32 -29.90
C ALA A 64 30.86 53.63 -29.13
N LEU A 65 29.83 54.24 -28.54
CA LEU A 65 29.98 55.44 -27.69
C LEU A 65 30.80 55.17 -26.42
N ALA A 66 30.72 53.95 -25.89
CA ALA A 66 31.47 53.50 -24.71
C ALA A 66 32.90 53.03 -25.06
N GLY A 67 33.21 52.80 -26.33
CA GLY A 67 34.47 52.20 -26.77
C GLY A 67 34.65 50.75 -26.31
N CYS A 68 33.58 49.97 -26.21
CA CYS A 68 33.64 48.56 -25.77
C CYS A 68 33.14 47.57 -26.84
N ASP A 69 33.43 46.29 -26.63
CA ASP A 69 32.92 45.21 -27.48
C ASP A 69 31.37 45.13 -27.38
N PRO A 70 30.64 45.24 -28.50
CA PRO A 70 29.18 45.13 -28.51
C PRO A 70 28.69 43.73 -28.15
N THR A 71 29.48 42.68 -28.39
CA THR A 71 29.09 41.28 -28.14
C THR A 71 28.86 41.05 -26.64
N THR A 72 29.79 41.51 -25.82
CA THR A 72 29.69 41.40 -24.36
C THR A 72 28.45 42.13 -23.82
N LEU A 73 28.16 43.33 -24.33
CA LEU A 73 27.02 44.12 -23.90
C LEU A 73 25.68 43.51 -24.36
N ARG A 74 25.65 42.96 -25.56
CA ARG A 74 24.50 42.25 -26.12
C ARG A 74 24.16 41.00 -25.32
N ASN A 75 25.16 40.22 -24.93
CA ASN A 75 24.97 38.99 -24.15
C ASN A 75 24.27 39.25 -22.81
N TRP A 76 24.47 40.41 -22.19
CA TRP A 76 23.90 40.74 -20.88
C TRP A 76 22.76 41.77 -20.94
N THR A 77 22.25 42.04 -22.13
CA THR A 77 21.06 42.88 -22.33
C THR A 77 19.92 41.98 -22.80
N PRO A 78 18.82 41.84 -22.02
CA PRO A 78 17.66 41.09 -22.47
C PRO A 78 17.17 41.63 -23.82
N HIS A 79 17.20 40.78 -24.84
CA HIS A 79 16.75 41.16 -26.18
C HIS A 79 15.83 40.10 -26.75
N ALA A 80 14.84 40.52 -27.53
CA ALA A 80 13.83 39.64 -28.10
C ALA A 80 14.15 39.35 -29.58
N PRO A 81 14.86 38.24 -29.92
CA PRO A 81 14.97 37.82 -31.32
C PRO A 81 13.61 37.43 -31.92
N SER A 82 12.60 37.15 -31.08
CA SER A 82 11.21 36.91 -31.46
C SER A 82 10.26 37.53 -30.41
N LYS A 83 8.96 37.68 -30.72
CA LYS A 83 7.99 38.30 -29.79
C LYS A 83 7.83 37.60 -28.43
N THR A 84 8.25 36.34 -28.28
CA THR A 84 7.95 35.51 -27.09
C THR A 84 9.18 35.07 -26.29
N ASN A 85 10.35 34.96 -26.92
CA ASN A 85 11.56 34.44 -26.29
C ASN A 85 12.62 35.55 -26.25
N TYR A 86 13.10 35.87 -25.06
CA TYR A 86 14.17 36.83 -24.84
C TYR A 86 15.47 36.06 -24.64
N GLN A 87 16.53 36.49 -25.29
CA GLN A 87 17.88 35.96 -25.05
C GLN A 87 18.52 36.73 -23.89
N LEU A 88 19.17 35.99 -22.99
CA LEU A 88 20.09 36.54 -22.00
C LEU A 88 21.19 35.51 -21.72
N GLY A 89 22.44 35.89 -21.97
CA GLY A 89 23.57 34.97 -21.88
C GLY A 89 23.39 33.80 -22.86
N ALA A 90 23.66 32.59 -22.39
CA ALA A 90 23.49 31.35 -23.15
C ALA A 90 22.03 30.84 -23.19
N GLU A 91 21.10 31.47 -22.48
CA GLU A 91 19.72 30.97 -22.31
C GLU A 91 18.69 31.88 -22.98
N ALA A 92 17.51 31.33 -23.24
CA ALA A 92 16.38 32.06 -23.81
C ALA A 92 15.15 32.11 -22.87
N PRO A 93 15.22 32.82 -21.71
CA PRO A 93 14.08 32.91 -20.81
C PRO A 93 12.85 33.51 -21.50
N ARG A 94 11.67 32.96 -21.18
CA ARG A 94 10.40 33.61 -21.57
C ARG A 94 10.29 35.01 -20.99
N PHE A 95 9.56 35.89 -21.68
CA PHE A 95 9.30 37.24 -21.21
C PHE A 95 8.71 37.32 -19.79
N THR A 96 7.93 36.32 -19.38
CA THR A 96 7.35 36.23 -18.02
C THR A 96 8.37 35.95 -16.92
N ALA A 97 9.61 35.58 -17.26
CA ALA A 97 10.71 35.42 -16.31
C ALA A 97 11.34 36.76 -15.89
N TYR A 98 10.97 37.87 -16.55
CA TYR A 98 11.50 39.20 -16.26
C TYR A 98 10.52 40.03 -15.44
N SER A 99 11.05 40.78 -14.47
CA SER A 99 10.33 41.85 -13.80
C SER A 99 10.15 43.03 -14.76
N ARG A 100 8.90 43.40 -15.04
CA ARG A 100 8.55 44.43 -16.04
C ARG A 100 8.40 45.84 -15.48
N SER A 101 8.13 45.95 -14.18
CA SER A 101 7.76 47.20 -13.52
C SER A 101 8.70 47.58 -12.39
N LEU A 102 9.45 46.62 -11.85
CA LEU A 102 10.30 46.82 -10.68
C LEU A 102 11.75 46.57 -11.05
N ILE A 103 12.58 47.59 -10.95
CA ILE A 103 14.04 47.45 -11.01
C ILE A 103 14.54 47.19 -9.61
N ARG A 104 15.43 46.19 -9.48
CA ARG A 104 16.10 45.86 -8.22
C ARG A 104 17.59 46.04 -8.40
N GLY A 105 18.26 46.47 -7.34
CA GLY A 105 19.71 46.68 -7.34
C GLY A 105 20.36 46.21 -6.05
N CYS A 106 21.65 45.95 -6.11
CA CYS A 106 22.44 45.68 -4.91
C CYS A 106 22.81 47.00 -4.21
N PRO A 107 22.41 47.23 -2.94
CA PRO A 107 22.77 48.46 -2.22
C PRO A 107 24.29 48.59 -2.01
N LYS A 108 25.00 47.47 -1.83
CA LYS A 108 26.47 47.46 -1.68
C LYS A 108 27.19 47.78 -2.99
N CYS A 109 26.83 47.16 -4.12
CA CYS A 109 27.41 47.50 -5.43
C CYS A 109 27.23 48.99 -5.73
N ALA A 110 26.05 49.53 -5.46
CA ALA A 110 25.75 50.94 -5.68
C ALA A 110 26.62 51.86 -4.79
N ALA A 111 26.74 51.56 -3.49
CA ALA A 111 27.57 52.32 -2.56
C ALA A 111 29.06 52.29 -2.93
N GLU A 112 29.61 51.10 -3.20
CA GLU A 112 31.01 50.92 -3.61
C GLU A 112 31.32 51.65 -4.91
N SER A 113 30.44 51.52 -5.90
CA SER A 113 30.63 52.15 -7.22
C SER A 113 30.48 53.67 -7.15
N ARG A 114 29.54 54.17 -6.34
CA ARG A 114 29.39 55.62 -6.11
C ARG A 114 30.60 56.21 -5.39
N SER A 115 31.14 55.49 -4.41
CA SER A 115 32.38 55.90 -3.70
C SER A 115 33.57 55.97 -4.66
N LYS A 116 33.73 54.97 -5.53
CA LYS A 116 34.88 54.85 -6.44
C LYS A 116 34.79 55.75 -7.68
N HIS A 117 33.60 55.94 -8.23
CA HIS A 117 33.40 56.57 -9.55
C HIS A 117 32.42 57.76 -9.53
N GLY A 118 31.93 58.17 -8.35
CA GLY A 118 30.98 59.26 -8.21
C GLY A 118 29.57 58.92 -8.72
N ALA A 119 28.79 59.95 -9.05
CA ALA A 119 27.35 59.80 -9.37
C ALA A 119 27.04 58.95 -10.61
N HIS A 120 27.99 58.73 -11.52
CA HIS A 120 27.84 57.85 -12.69
C HIS A 120 28.39 56.43 -12.44
N GLY A 121 28.86 56.15 -11.23
CA GLY A 121 29.41 54.87 -10.83
C GLY A 121 28.41 53.72 -10.79
N PRO A 122 27.24 53.88 -10.13
CA PRO A 122 26.26 52.80 -10.00
C PRO A 122 25.83 52.19 -11.34
N PHE A 123 25.76 50.85 -11.37
CA PHE A 123 25.44 50.06 -12.55
C PHE A 123 24.37 49.01 -12.25
N HIS A 124 23.70 48.53 -13.29
CA HIS A 124 22.66 47.52 -13.22
C HIS A 124 22.98 46.33 -14.13
N LEU A 125 23.01 45.14 -13.53
CA LEU A 125 23.30 43.89 -14.22
C LEU A 125 22.06 43.36 -14.95
N GLY A 126 22.25 42.75 -16.13
CA GLY A 126 21.16 42.16 -16.90
C GLY A 126 20.37 41.09 -16.12
N ILE A 127 21.08 40.27 -15.36
CA ILE A 127 20.49 39.16 -14.58
C ILE A 127 19.55 39.63 -13.48
N TRP A 128 19.69 40.84 -12.95
CA TRP A 128 18.82 41.37 -11.89
C TRP A 128 17.39 41.64 -12.37
N GLN A 129 17.17 41.65 -13.68
CA GLN A 129 15.83 41.72 -14.28
C GLN A 129 15.06 40.41 -14.15
N LEU A 130 15.72 39.27 -13.92
CA LEU A 130 15.06 37.97 -13.78
C LEU A 130 14.38 37.85 -12.42
N THR A 131 13.11 37.45 -12.39
CA THR A 131 12.35 37.31 -11.13
C THR A 131 12.97 36.27 -10.19
N SER A 132 13.59 35.23 -10.76
CA SER A 132 14.27 34.16 -10.02
C SER A 132 15.65 34.54 -9.48
N ILE A 133 16.18 35.71 -9.84
CA ILE A 133 17.42 36.28 -9.28
C ILE A 133 17.05 37.43 -8.35
N ARG A 134 17.23 37.20 -7.06
CA ARG A 134 16.86 38.04 -5.91
C ARG A 134 18.05 38.46 -5.08
N THR A 135 19.25 37.90 -5.32
CA THR A 135 20.47 38.27 -4.57
C THR A 135 21.60 38.79 -5.46
N CYS A 136 22.49 39.56 -4.84
CA CYS A 136 23.76 39.93 -5.45
C CYS A 136 24.78 38.81 -5.32
N ALA A 137 25.35 38.37 -6.45
CA ALA A 137 26.37 37.32 -6.45
C ALA A 137 27.70 37.72 -5.80
N GLN A 138 28.04 39.01 -5.84
CA GLN A 138 29.27 39.54 -5.26
C GLN A 138 29.16 39.77 -3.74
N HIS A 139 27.97 40.18 -3.25
CA HIS A 139 27.82 40.68 -1.88
C HIS A 139 26.94 39.83 -0.98
N SER A 140 26.35 38.75 -1.52
CA SER A 140 25.48 37.81 -0.82
C SER A 140 24.40 38.54 0.00
N CYS A 141 23.68 39.46 -0.64
CA CYS A 141 22.59 40.20 -0.04
C CYS A 141 21.39 40.32 -0.99
N MET A 142 20.20 40.55 -0.44
CA MET A 142 18.99 40.77 -1.24
C MET A 142 19.16 42.00 -2.13
N LEU A 143 18.72 41.87 -3.38
CA LEU A 143 18.46 43.01 -4.24
C LEU A 143 17.24 43.73 -3.67
N ILE A 144 17.34 45.04 -3.52
CA ILE A 144 16.23 45.87 -3.04
C ILE A 144 15.63 46.65 -4.20
N GLU A 145 14.34 46.94 -4.11
CA GLU A 145 13.64 47.75 -5.10
C GLU A 145 14.27 49.14 -5.16
N VAL A 146 14.54 49.60 -6.38
CA VAL A 146 14.95 50.97 -6.64
C VAL A 146 13.68 51.81 -6.80
N PRO A 147 13.49 52.87 -5.99
CA PRO A 147 12.29 53.68 -6.07
C PRO A 147 12.02 54.15 -7.50
N PRO A 148 10.78 53.97 -8.01
CA PRO A 148 10.47 54.31 -9.38
C PRO A 148 10.64 55.82 -9.61
N PRO A 149 11.08 56.24 -10.81
CA PRO A 149 11.14 57.64 -11.14
C PRO A 149 9.72 58.24 -11.24
N THR A 150 9.61 59.56 -11.06
CA THR A 150 8.34 60.30 -11.18
C THR A 150 7.65 60.11 -12.53
N HIS A 151 8.41 59.84 -13.59
CA HIS A 151 7.88 59.52 -14.92
C HIS A 151 8.43 58.18 -15.44
N HIS A 152 7.53 57.33 -15.94
CA HIS A 152 7.83 56.02 -16.56
C HIS A 152 8.83 56.09 -17.75
N LYS A 153 9.09 57.29 -18.28
CA LYS A 153 10.09 57.53 -19.32
C LYS A 153 11.53 57.40 -18.80
N HIS A 154 11.74 57.33 -17.49
CA HIS A 154 13.05 57.18 -16.86
C HIS A 154 13.28 55.80 -16.23
N SER A 155 12.39 54.83 -16.47
CA SER A 155 12.39 53.52 -15.79
C SER A 155 13.64 52.67 -15.97
N TYR A 156 14.61 53.06 -16.81
CA TYR A 156 15.89 52.37 -16.97
C TYR A 156 17.11 53.31 -16.80
N ASP A 157 16.89 54.53 -16.28
CA ASP A 157 17.97 55.49 -16.00
C ASP A 157 18.61 55.20 -14.63
N PHE A 158 19.16 53.99 -14.48
CA PHE A 158 19.59 53.43 -13.20
C PHE A 158 20.59 54.32 -12.44
N ALA A 159 21.57 54.91 -13.14
CA ALA A 159 22.59 55.76 -12.51
C ALA A 159 22.00 56.97 -11.78
N ARG A 160 20.80 57.43 -12.18
CA ARG A 160 20.03 58.47 -11.46
C ARG A 160 19.05 57.87 -10.46
N MET A 161 18.36 56.78 -10.82
CA MET A 161 17.36 56.16 -9.94
C MET A 161 17.97 55.75 -8.59
N VAL A 162 19.24 55.33 -8.58
CA VAL A 162 19.99 54.96 -7.36
C VAL A 162 20.19 56.14 -6.40
N ASP A 163 20.02 57.40 -6.82
CA ASP A 163 20.08 58.55 -5.91
C ASP A 163 18.98 58.48 -4.84
N ASN A 164 17.84 57.87 -5.14
CA ASN A 164 16.72 57.69 -4.21
C ASN A 164 16.73 56.33 -3.49
N MET A 165 17.66 55.43 -3.82
CA MET A 165 17.75 54.10 -3.24
C MET A 165 18.36 54.16 -1.84
N ASN A 166 17.75 53.47 -0.86
CA ASN A 166 18.33 53.35 0.48
C ASN A 166 19.52 52.38 0.48
N LEU A 167 20.73 52.92 0.27
CA LEU A 167 21.96 52.13 0.21
C LEU A 167 22.35 51.46 1.53
N SER A 168 21.72 51.86 2.63
CA SER A 168 21.92 51.25 3.95
C SER A 168 21.02 50.03 4.21
N ASP A 169 20.00 49.78 3.38
CA ASP A 169 19.10 48.62 3.51
C ASP A 169 19.74 47.31 3.00
N VAL A 170 20.83 46.91 3.66
CA VAL A 170 21.56 45.69 3.33
C VAL A 170 20.96 44.51 4.09
N LYS A 171 20.38 43.56 3.37
CA LYS A 171 19.83 42.31 3.93
C LYS A 171 20.73 41.14 3.53
N PRO A 172 21.65 40.66 4.39
CA PRO A 172 22.54 39.55 4.05
C PRO A 172 21.76 38.24 3.85
N VAL A 173 22.36 37.35 3.07
CA VAL A 173 21.84 36.04 2.67
C VAL A 173 22.94 35.00 2.79
N ALA A 174 22.61 33.85 3.37
CA ALA A 174 23.52 32.71 3.49
C ALA A 174 23.77 32.03 2.13
N GLU A 175 24.94 31.40 1.96
CA GLU A 175 25.33 30.83 0.66
C GLU A 175 24.46 29.64 0.23
N GLU A 176 23.96 28.89 1.20
CA GLU A 176 23.09 27.73 1.00
C GLU A 176 21.74 28.13 0.41
N ALA A 177 21.22 29.30 0.79
CA ALA A 177 19.95 29.84 0.28
C ALA A 177 20.03 30.29 -1.18
N ARG A 178 21.22 30.25 -1.80
CA ARG A 178 21.50 30.74 -3.16
C ARG A 178 21.76 29.60 -4.14
N SER A 179 21.52 28.35 -3.76
CA SER A 179 21.82 27.16 -4.57
C SER A 179 21.14 27.20 -5.94
N LEU A 180 19.84 27.54 -6.00
CA LEU A 180 19.12 27.73 -7.27
C LEU A 180 19.69 28.88 -8.11
N GLU A 181 19.96 30.03 -7.50
CA GLU A 181 20.47 31.19 -8.23
C GLU A 181 21.85 30.93 -8.83
N ARG A 182 22.75 30.24 -8.11
CA ARG A 182 24.05 29.83 -8.64
C ARG A 182 23.90 28.92 -9.86
N TYR A 183 22.98 27.96 -9.80
CA TYR A 183 22.66 27.11 -10.92
C TYR A 183 22.15 27.91 -12.14
N LEU A 184 21.19 28.80 -11.92
CA LEU A 184 20.62 29.63 -12.99
C LEU A 184 21.66 30.59 -13.59
N ILE A 185 22.50 31.21 -12.75
CA ILE A 185 23.60 32.07 -13.21
C ILE A 185 24.61 31.25 -14.03
N GLY A 186 24.98 30.05 -13.56
CA GLY A 186 25.85 29.14 -14.31
C GLY A 186 25.30 28.83 -15.69
N ARG A 187 23.99 28.52 -15.80
CA ARG A 187 23.32 28.31 -17.08
C ARG A 187 23.38 29.53 -18.00
N LEU A 188 23.12 30.73 -17.48
CA LEU A 188 23.25 31.98 -18.24
C LEU A 188 24.69 32.22 -18.74
N GLU A 189 25.69 31.75 -18.01
CA GLU A 189 27.11 31.79 -18.40
C GLU A 189 27.52 30.65 -19.35
N GLY A 190 26.60 29.74 -19.69
CA GLY A 190 26.84 28.60 -20.58
C GLY A 190 27.41 27.36 -19.87
N ALA A 191 27.44 27.34 -18.54
CA ALA A 191 27.80 26.15 -17.77
C ALA A 191 26.62 25.17 -17.70
N SER A 192 26.92 23.88 -17.86
CA SER A 192 26.00 22.79 -17.57
C SER A 192 26.32 22.21 -16.19
N SER A 193 25.27 21.95 -15.41
CA SER A 193 25.39 21.28 -14.11
C SER A 193 25.49 19.76 -14.24
N GLY A 194 25.15 19.21 -15.41
CA GLY A 194 25.06 17.78 -15.68
C GLY A 194 23.81 17.13 -15.09
N CYS A 195 22.91 17.92 -14.47
CA CYS A 195 21.68 17.39 -13.90
C CYS A 195 20.51 17.47 -14.89
N TRP A 196 19.45 16.69 -14.66
CA TRP A 196 18.31 16.63 -15.57
C TRP A 196 17.57 17.97 -15.74
N LEU A 197 17.72 18.93 -14.82
CA LEU A 197 17.13 20.27 -14.97
C LEU A 197 17.74 21.04 -16.16
N ASP A 198 18.93 20.66 -16.63
CA ASP A 198 19.55 21.21 -17.84
C ASP A 198 18.76 20.84 -19.11
N THR A 199 17.94 19.77 -19.06
CA THR A 199 17.06 19.37 -20.18
C THR A 199 15.82 20.24 -20.31
N LEU A 200 15.53 21.05 -19.28
CA LEU A 200 14.37 21.92 -19.24
C LEU A 200 14.74 23.34 -19.69
N ASP A 201 13.81 24.01 -20.35
CA ASP A 201 13.89 25.45 -20.59
C ASP A 201 14.18 26.21 -19.29
N PHE A 202 14.98 27.27 -19.38
CA PHE A 202 15.43 28.05 -18.23
C PHE A 202 14.30 28.46 -17.27
N HIS A 203 13.20 29.00 -17.81
CA HIS A 203 12.06 29.46 -16.99
C HIS A 203 11.25 28.31 -16.40
N VAL A 204 11.31 27.12 -17.00
CA VAL A 204 10.67 25.90 -16.49
C VAL A 204 11.47 25.39 -15.30
N ALA A 205 12.79 25.26 -15.43
CA ALA A 205 13.68 24.84 -14.35
C ALA A 205 13.55 25.78 -13.13
N ALA A 206 13.64 27.10 -13.35
CA ALA A 206 13.50 28.09 -12.29
C ALA A 206 12.15 27.96 -11.55
N GLN A 207 11.05 27.96 -12.29
CA GLN A 207 9.72 27.90 -11.68
C GLN A 207 9.42 26.55 -11.04
N LEU A 208 9.90 25.45 -11.60
CA LEU A 208 9.76 24.12 -11.01
C LEU A 208 10.41 24.08 -9.62
N CYS A 209 11.66 24.54 -9.52
CA CYS A 209 12.37 24.62 -8.24
C CYS A 209 11.65 25.53 -7.24
N GLU A 210 11.28 26.74 -7.64
CA GLU A 210 10.57 27.68 -6.76
C GLU A 210 9.22 27.14 -6.26
N ASN A 211 8.40 26.55 -7.13
CA ASN A 211 7.07 26.08 -6.73
C ASN A 211 7.09 24.77 -5.95
N PHE A 212 7.97 23.86 -6.33
CA PHE A 212 8.17 22.65 -5.55
C PHE A 212 8.73 23.01 -4.16
N GLY A 213 9.71 23.90 -4.11
CA GLY A 213 10.21 24.47 -2.86
C GLY A 213 9.15 25.14 -2.01
N LEU A 214 8.27 25.95 -2.60
CA LEU A 214 7.20 26.63 -1.88
C LEU A 214 6.23 25.63 -1.22
N LEU A 215 5.95 24.51 -1.89
CA LEU A 215 5.19 23.41 -1.30
C LEU A 215 5.91 22.85 -0.05
N LEU A 216 7.23 22.71 -0.09
CA LEU A 216 8.01 22.15 1.01
C LEU A 216 8.12 23.11 2.21
N THR A 217 8.32 24.40 1.94
CA THR A 217 8.57 25.40 2.98
C THR A 217 7.29 25.97 3.59
N ASN A 218 6.24 26.15 2.78
CA ASN A 218 5.00 26.83 3.19
C ASN A 218 3.75 25.94 3.09
N GLY A 219 3.89 24.72 2.55
CA GLY A 219 2.84 23.71 2.55
C GLY A 219 1.87 23.78 1.36
N PRO A 220 0.87 22.85 1.33
CA PRO A 220 -0.03 22.67 0.19
C PRO A 220 -1.04 23.79 -0.02
N LYS A 221 -1.17 24.73 0.94
CA LYS A 221 -2.07 25.89 0.85
C LYS A 221 -1.31 27.20 0.64
N ALA A 222 0.00 27.14 0.35
CA ALA A 222 0.83 28.32 0.17
C ALA A 222 0.29 29.22 -0.96
N SER A 223 0.24 30.52 -0.69
CA SER A 223 -0.22 31.55 -1.62
C SER A 223 0.96 32.18 -2.35
N ARG A 224 0.99 32.05 -3.68
CA ARG A 224 2.05 32.63 -4.53
C ARG A 224 2.07 34.16 -4.46
N THR A 225 0.91 34.80 -4.30
CA THR A 225 0.78 36.27 -4.29
C THR A 225 1.21 36.88 -2.97
N GLU A 226 1.13 36.13 -1.87
CA GLU A 226 1.53 36.58 -0.53
C GLU A 226 2.98 36.19 -0.19
N THR A 227 3.63 35.40 -1.06
CA THR A 227 5.00 34.94 -0.85
C THR A 227 5.98 36.09 -1.12
N THR A 228 6.79 36.42 -0.12
CA THR A 228 7.81 37.47 -0.19
C THR A 228 9.02 37.04 -1.02
N GLU A 229 9.83 38.00 -1.49
CA GLU A 229 11.09 37.72 -2.22
C GLU A 229 12.05 36.82 -1.44
N ARG A 230 12.13 36.99 -0.11
CA ARG A 230 12.97 36.13 0.75
C ARG A 230 12.44 34.70 0.80
N GLN A 231 11.13 34.53 0.95
CA GLN A 231 10.52 33.19 0.94
C GLN A 231 10.68 32.51 -0.41
N TRP A 232 10.58 33.25 -1.52
CA TRP A 232 10.83 32.69 -2.84
C TRP A 232 12.28 32.24 -3.05
N LEU A 233 13.24 32.98 -2.50
CA LEU A 233 14.65 32.58 -2.50
C LEU A 233 14.86 31.27 -1.73
N GLU A 234 14.34 31.19 -0.51
CA GLU A 234 14.44 30.01 0.36
C GLU A 234 13.73 28.79 -0.26
N ALA A 235 12.53 28.99 -0.82
CA ALA A 235 11.79 27.99 -1.57
C ALA A 235 12.61 27.50 -2.78
N GLY A 236 13.12 28.43 -3.60
CA GLY A 236 13.95 28.10 -4.76
C GLY A 236 15.12 27.20 -4.41
N ALA A 237 15.85 27.51 -3.34
CA ALA A 237 16.95 26.69 -2.83
C ALA A 237 16.46 25.30 -2.40
N ALA A 238 15.45 25.23 -1.53
CA ALA A 238 14.90 23.96 -1.04
C ALA A 238 14.42 23.04 -2.18
N GLY A 239 13.75 23.61 -3.20
CA GLY A 239 13.31 22.86 -4.36
C GLY A 239 14.47 22.40 -5.23
N TYR A 240 15.45 23.27 -5.52
CA TYR A 240 16.61 22.92 -6.34
C TYR A 240 17.47 21.82 -5.70
N ASP A 241 17.72 21.91 -4.39
CA ASP A 241 18.59 20.95 -3.69
C ASP A 241 18.05 19.52 -3.71
N ILE A 242 16.73 19.35 -3.80
CA ILE A 242 16.08 18.05 -4.02
C ILE A 242 16.07 17.71 -5.51
N LEU A 243 15.55 18.61 -6.33
CA LEU A 243 15.25 18.33 -7.73
C LEU A 243 16.50 18.07 -8.56
N ARG A 244 17.66 18.65 -8.26
CA ARG A 244 18.89 18.37 -9.01
C ARG A 244 19.25 16.88 -9.09
N ASN A 245 18.75 16.06 -8.16
CA ASN A 245 19.06 14.62 -8.09
C ASN A 245 18.07 13.75 -8.90
N GLY A 246 17.16 14.33 -9.67
CA GLY A 246 16.26 13.61 -10.57
C GLY A 246 14.79 13.62 -10.17
N PRO A 247 13.88 13.27 -11.09
CA PRO A 247 12.43 13.18 -10.83
C PRO A 247 12.07 12.19 -9.71
N ASP A 248 12.84 11.11 -9.53
CA ASP A 248 12.58 10.12 -8.48
C ASP A 248 12.69 10.72 -7.07
N HIS A 249 13.58 11.69 -6.87
CA HIS A 249 13.68 12.42 -5.60
C HIS A 249 12.46 13.30 -5.36
N MET A 250 11.91 13.92 -6.40
CA MET A 250 10.63 14.64 -6.32
C MET A 250 9.52 13.70 -5.83
N PHE A 251 9.44 12.49 -6.39
CA PHE A 251 8.44 11.49 -6.02
C PHE A 251 8.62 10.99 -4.59
N ALA A 252 9.84 10.70 -4.18
CA ALA A 252 10.16 10.30 -2.81
C ALA A 252 9.73 11.38 -1.80
N THR A 253 10.02 12.65 -2.09
CA THR A 253 9.60 13.76 -1.22
C THR A 253 8.08 13.93 -1.18
N LEU A 254 7.38 13.81 -2.32
CA LEU A 254 5.91 13.84 -2.35
C LEU A 254 5.29 12.67 -1.55
N GLU A 255 5.93 11.51 -1.58
CA GLU A 255 5.54 10.35 -0.78
C GLU A 255 5.77 10.60 0.72
N GLU A 256 6.89 11.20 1.12
CA GLU A 256 7.13 11.59 2.51
C GLU A 256 6.08 12.60 3.00
N LEU A 257 5.72 13.60 2.19
CA LEU A 257 4.65 14.54 2.52
C LEU A 257 3.30 13.81 2.70
N ARG A 258 3.00 12.86 1.81
CA ARG A 258 1.80 12.01 1.92
C ARG A 258 1.78 11.24 3.24
N MET A 259 2.89 10.63 3.61
CA MET A 259 3.00 9.84 4.84
C MET A 259 2.91 10.73 6.10
N LYS A 260 3.45 11.95 6.07
CA LYS A 260 3.38 12.93 7.16
C LYS A 260 1.99 13.52 7.37
N ALA A 261 1.19 13.67 6.31
CA ALA A 261 -0.13 14.30 6.39
C ALA A 261 -1.18 13.49 7.19
N GLY A 262 -0.88 12.25 7.55
CA GLY A 262 -1.69 11.44 8.46
C GLY A 262 -3.01 10.89 7.88
N PRO A 263 -3.81 10.21 8.72
CA PRO A 263 -5.09 9.61 8.31
C PRO A 263 -6.10 10.68 7.85
N GLY A 264 -6.68 10.54 6.66
CA GLY A 264 -7.71 11.44 6.11
C GLY A 264 -7.22 12.34 4.98
N CYS A 265 -5.91 12.58 4.85
CA CYS A 265 -5.34 13.40 3.77
C CYS A 265 -4.98 12.52 2.56
N HIS A 266 -5.99 12.04 1.83
CA HIS A 266 -5.82 10.97 0.84
C HIS A 266 -5.77 11.44 -0.63
N THR A 267 -5.92 12.73 -0.89
CA THR A 267 -5.92 13.26 -2.26
C THR A 267 -4.60 13.96 -2.56
N TYR A 268 -4.12 13.82 -3.80
CA TYR A 268 -2.94 14.53 -4.27
C TYR A 268 -3.07 16.06 -4.13
N GLY A 269 -4.28 16.61 -4.25
CA GLY A 269 -4.54 18.04 -4.05
C GLY A 269 -4.38 18.50 -2.60
N ALA A 270 -4.67 17.65 -1.62
CA ALA A 270 -4.46 17.99 -0.21
C ALA A 270 -2.97 17.93 0.20
N ILE A 271 -2.17 17.10 -0.50
CA ILE A 271 -0.72 16.94 -0.25
C ILE A 271 0.11 17.96 -1.03
N ALA A 272 -0.24 18.23 -2.28
CA ALA A 272 0.57 19.01 -3.22
C ALA A 272 -0.21 20.19 -3.84
N GLY A 273 -1.22 20.71 -3.14
CA GLY A 273 -2.21 21.65 -3.68
C GLY A 273 -1.61 22.89 -4.37
N SER A 274 -0.75 23.63 -3.69
CA SER A 274 -0.09 24.83 -4.21
C SER A 274 0.74 24.55 -5.48
N PHE A 275 1.52 23.47 -5.45
CA PHE A 275 2.32 23.00 -6.58
C PHE A 275 1.47 22.59 -7.79
N LEU A 276 0.44 21.77 -7.58
CA LEU A 276 -0.45 21.30 -8.65
C LEU A 276 -1.30 22.44 -9.22
N THR A 277 -1.72 23.38 -8.37
CA THR A 277 -2.46 24.58 -8.81
C THR A 277 -1.59 25.41 -9.75
N TRP A 278 -0.34 25.71 -9.38
CA TRP A 278 0.58 26.41 -10.26
C TRP A 278 0.78 25.67 -11.59
N LEU A 279 1.05 24.36 -11.54
CA LEU A 279 1.32 23.58 -12.75
C LEU A 279 0.08 23.53 -13.67
N SER A 280 -1.13 23.51 -13.10
CA SER A 280 -2.38 23.57 -13.87
C SER A 280 -2.63 24.91 -14.57
N GLN A 281 -2.10 26.01 -14.01
CA GLN A 281 -2.22 27.36 -14.59
C GLN A 281 -1.25 27.61 -15.76
N ARG A 282 -0.37 26.65 -16.09
CA ARG A 282 0.57 26.71 -17.22
C ARG A 282 0.08 25.92 -18.43
N GLU A 283 -1.23 25.88 -18.64
CA GLU A 283 -1.85 25.06 -19.69
C GLU A 283 -1.45 25.47 -21.11
N ASP A 284 -1.32 26.78 -21.37
CA ASP A 284 -0.96 27.30 -22.70
C ASP A 284 0.56 27.25 -22.99
N ASP A 285 1.37 26.80 -22.03
CA ASP A 285 2.82 26.74 -22.17
C ASP A 285 3.30 25.30 -22.40
N ALA A 286 3.60 24.99 -23.65
CA ALA A 286 4.11 23.69 -24.07
C ALA A 286 5.46 23.32 -23.41
N ALA A 287 6.23 24.30 -22.94
CA ALA A 287 7.50 24.04 -22.22
C ALA A 287 7.28 23.30 -20.89
N PHE A 288 6.06 23.33 -20.34
CA PHE A 288 5.69 22.58 -19.14
C PHE A 288 5.10 21.19 -19.41
N ASN A 289 5.00 20.74 -20.68
CA ASN A 289 4.43 19.44 -21.03
C ASN A 289 5.15 18.29 -20.32
N ASP A 290 6.49 18.29 -20.34
CA ASP A 290 7.28 17.20 -19.76
C ASP A 290 7.08 17.13 -18.25
N ILE A 291 7.04 18.28 -17.57
CA ILE A 291 6.76 18.35 -16.14
C ILE A 291 5.34 17.89 -15.82
N ARG A 292 4.35 18.28 -16.63
CA ARG A 292 2.96 17.80 -16.49
C ARG A 292 2.90 16.28 -16.63
N GLN A 293 3.60 15.71 -17.60
CA GLN A 293 3.64 14.26 -17.81
C GLN A 293 4.29 13.53 -16.63
N ILE A 294 5.46 13.99 -16.17
CA ILE A 294 6.19 13.43 -15.02
C ILE A 294 5.30 13.41 -13.76
N VAL A 295 4.65 14.54 -13.45
CA VAL A 295 3.79 14.65 -12.26
C VAL A 295 2.49 13.86 -12.43
N PHE A 296 1.93 13.81 -13.63
CA PHE A 296 0.74 13.02 -13.94
C PHE A 296 1.00 11.52 -13.76
N ASP A 297 2.12 11.01 -14.26
CA ASP A 297 2.51 9.61 -14.11
C ASP A 297 2.69 9.23 -12.64
N TYR A 298 3.30 10.10 -11.83
CA TYR A 298 3.36 9.91 -10.38
C TYR A 298 1.97 9.85 -9.75
N ILE A 299 1.07 10.76 -10.12
CA ILE A 299 -0.29 10.78 -9.57
C ILE A 299 -1.03 9.47 -9.91
N LEU A 300 -0.94 8.98 -11.16
CA LEU A 300 -1.59 7.74 -11.57
C LEU A 300 -1.06 6.51 -10.82
N ARG A 301 0.26 6.44 -10.59
CA ARG A 301 0.91 5.35 -9.85
C ARG A 301 0.57 5.36 -8.36
N THR A 302 0.25 6.52 -7.81
CA THR A 302 0.17 6.75 -6.36
C THR A 302 -1.27 6.86 -5.86
N TYR A 303 -2.20 7.36 -6.67
CA TYR A 303 -3.57 7.67 -6.29
C TYR A 303 -4.60 7.02 -7.24
N PRO A 304 -5.78 6.61 -6.73
CA PRO A 304 -6.80 5.93 -7.52
C PRO A 304 -7.58 6.92 -8.41
N VAL A 305 -6.95 7.39 -9.49
CA VAL A 305 -7.56 8.25 -10.50
C VAL A 305 -8.46 7.42 -11.43
N LEU A 306 -9.66 7.90 -11.68
CA LEU A 306 -10.64 7.18 -12.50
C LEU A 306 -10.37 7.35 -13.99
N VAL A 307 -10.68 6.31 -14.76
CA VAL A 307 -10.66 6.37 -16.23
C VAL A 307 -11.60 7.49 -16.69
N GLY A 308 -11.13 8.32 -17.62
CA GLY A 308 -11.84 9.49 -18.13
C GLY A 308 -11.68 10.76 -17.28
N SER A 309 -11.12 10.67 -16.06
CA SER A 309 -10.76 11.88 -15.30
C SER A 309 -9.59 12.61 -15.95
N THR A 310 -9.59 13.94 -15.84
CA THR A 310 -8.51 14.80 -16.31
C THR A 310 -7.71 15.32 -15.12
N VAL A 311 -6.39 15.13 -15.14
CA VAL A 311 -5.46 15.63 -14.14
C VAL A 311 -4.34 16.35 -14.86
N LEU A 312 -4.04 17.60 -14.50
CA LEU A 312 -3.06 18.43 -15.20
C LEU A 312 -3.30 18.49 -16.73
N ARG A 313 -4.58 18.53 -17.13
CA ARG A 313 -5.07 18.48 -18.53
C ARG A 313 -4.73 17.20 -19.31
N LEU A 314 -4.12 16.21 -18.65
CA LEU A 314 -3.88 14.88 -19.20
C LEU A 314 -5.03 13.95 -18.80
N ARG A 315 -5.53 13.19 -19.77
CA ARG A 315 -6.64 12.26 -19.55
C ARG A 315 -6.12 10.94 -19.01
N CYS A 316 -6.75 10.43 -17.96
CA CYS A 316 -6.50 9.08 -17.47
C CYS A 316 -7.21 8.08 -18.39
N ASP A 317 -6.45 7.41 -19.26
CA ASP A 317 -6.98 6.37 -20.14
C ASP A 317 -7.06 5.01 -19.45
N ARG A 318 -6.19 4.78 -18.46
CA ARG A 318 -6.12 3.52 -17.71
C ARG A 318 -5.84 3.79 -16.24
N GLN A 319 -6.74 3.33 -15.38
CA GLN A 319 -6.52 3.34 -13.93
C GLN A 319 -5.41 2.35 -13.54
N GLN A 320 -4.42 2.81 -12.77
CA GLN A 320 -3.25 2.01 -12.37
C GLN A 320 -3.38 1.44 -10.95
N VAL A 321 -3.94 2.21 -10.02
CA VAL A 321 -4.18 1.78 -8.63
C VAL A 321 -5.64 1.96 -8.21
N TYR A 322 -6.07 1.21 -7.20
CA TYR A 322 -7.49 1.09 -6.85
C TYR A 322 -7.74 1.30 -5.36
N SER A 323 -8.90 1.85 -5.02
CA SER A 323 -9.41 1.76 -3.64
C SER A 323 -9.91 0.33 -3.35
N LEU A 324 -9.98 -0.04 -2.07
CA LEU A 324 -10.44 -1.36 -1.62
C LEU A 324 -11.74 -1.79 -2.33
N ARG A 325 -12.77 -0.94 -2.29
CA ARG A 325 -14.09 -1.25 -2.85
C ARG A 325 -14.06 -1.42 -4.38
N LYS A 326 -13.34 -0.55 -5.10
CA LYS A 326 -13.24 -0.64 -6.56
C LYS A 326 -12.36 -1.81 -7.00
N GLY A 327 -11.27 -2.07 -6.29
CA GLY A 327 -10.38 -3.21 -6.55
C GLY A 327 -11.09 -4.54 -6.31
N ALA A 328 -11.78 -4.69 -5.18
CA ALA A 328 -12.59 -5.87 -4.87
C ALA A 328 -13.61 -6.17 -5.98
N LYS A 329 -14.38 -5.16 -6.39
CA LYS A 329 -15.36 -5.31 -7.47
C LYS A 329 -14.72 -5.63 -8.82
N ALA A 330 -13.62 -4.97 -9.18
CA ALA A 330 -12.99 -5.12 -10.50
C ALA A 330 -12.32 -6.49 -10.70
N TYR A 331 -11.83 -7.11 -9.62
CA TYR A 331 -11.11 -8.39 -9.67
C TYR A 331 -11.88 -9.56 -9.04
N GLY A 332 -13.15 -9.36 -8.66
CA GLY A 332 -14.02 -10.41 -8.13
C GLY A 332 -13.65 -10.91 -6.73
N ILE A 333 -12.93 -10.11 -5.95
CA ILE A 333 -12.47 -10.49 -4.60
C ILE A 333 -13.49 -10.04 -3.56
N ASP A 334 -13.81 -10.88 -2.57
CA ASP A 334 -14.60 -10.44 -1.40
C ASP A 334 -13.89 -9.28 -0.68
N GLU A 335 -14.60 -8.18 -0.44
CA GLU A 335 -14.02 -6.95 0.09
C GLU A 335 -13.35 -7.16 1.47
N ARG A 336 -13.90 -8.05 2.32
CA ARG A 336 -13.31 -8.35 3.63
C ARG A 336 -12.02 -9.15 3.47
N MET A 337 -11.97 -10.08 2.53
CA MET A 337 -10.76 -10.84 2.20
C MET A 337 -9.66 -9.94 1.64
N LEU A 338 -10.00 -9.08 0.67
CA LEU A 338 -9.06 -8.11 0.13
C LEU A 338 -8.52 -7.20 1.24
N ARG A 339 -9.39 -6.70 2.13
CA ARG A 339 -8.98 -5.89 3.29
C ARG A 339 -8.01 -6.65 4.18
N HIS A 340 -8.27 -7.92 4.46
CA HIS A 340 -7.40 -8.75 5.29
C HIS A 340 -6.02 -8.94 4.65
N LYS A 341 -5.98 -9.27 3.35
CA LYS A 341 -4.71 -9.45 2.62
C LYS A 341 -3.89 -8.17 2.52
N LEU A 342 -4.55 -7.03 2.29
CA LEU A 342 -3.85 -5.73 2.29
C LEU A 342 -3.35 -5.32 3.68
N LEU A 343 -4.02 -5.73 4.76
CA LEU A 343 -3.52 -5.55 6.13
C LEU A 343 -2.31 -6.44 6.41
N GLU A 344 -2.36 -7.71 5.99
CA GLU A 344 -1.26 -8.67 6.13
C GLU A 344 0.01 -8.21 5.41
N ARG A 345 -0.16 -7.63 4.21
CA ARG A 345 0.94 -7.01 3.43
C ARG A 345 1.43 -5.68 3.97
N GLY A 346 0.69 -5.05 4.89
CA GLY A 346 0.98 -3.70 5.39
C GLY A 346 0.67 -2.58 4.40
N ASP A 347 -0.02 -2.86 3.29
CA ASP A 347 -0.43 -1.84 2.29
C ASP A 347 -1.48 -0.88 2.87
N ILE A 348 -2.28 -1.36 3.83
CA ILE A 348 -3.21 -0.55 4.60
C ILE A 348 -3.01 -0.73 6.11
N SER A 349 -3.41 0.26 6.89
CA SER A 349 -3.48 0.17 8.35
C SER A 349 -4.85 0.60 8.86
N LYS A 350 -5.19 0.16 10.08
CA LYS A 350 -6.35 0.68 10.81
C LYS A 350 -5.92 1.92 11.58
N SER A 351 -6.69 3.00 11.45
CA SER A 351 -6.45 4.26 12.14
C SER A 351 -7.61 4.63 13.05
N GLY A 352 -7.27 5.16 14.23
CA GLY A 352 -8.20 5.71 15.22
C GLY A 352 -9.12 4.69 15.90
N LYS A 353 -9.93 5.17 16.84
CA LYS A 353 -10.95 4.38 17.56
C LYS A 353 -12.09 3.89 16.63
N SER A 354 -12.29 4.56 15.48
CA SER A 354 -13.33 4.22 14.49
C SER A 354 -12.93 3.07 13.55
N GLY A 355 -11.65 2.68 13.50
CA GLY A 355 -11.17 1.62 12.61
C GLY A 355 -11.15 2.01 11.12
N ALA A 356 -11.04 3.32 10.83
CA ALA A 356 -10.89 3.84 9.48
C ALA A 356 -9.65 3.26 8.80
N ILE A 357 -9.71 3.10 7.47
CA ILE A 357 -8.60 2.53 6.69
C ILE A 357 -7.70 3.66 6.22
N THR A 358 -6.42 3.60 6.58
CA THR A 358 -5.38 4.44 5.99
C THR A 358 -4.62 3.63 4.97
N TYR A 359 -4.52 4.13 3.74
CA TYR A 359 -3.68 3.53 2.71
C TYR A 359 -2.24 4.00 2.90
N ARG A 360 -1.33 3.07 3.13
CA ARG A 360 0.11 3.31 2.94
C ARG A 360 0.46 3.18 1.46
N ARG A 361 -0.20 2.23 0.78
CA ARG A 361 -0.09 2.00 -0.66
C ARG A 361 -1.45 1.58 -1.19
N TYR A 362 -1.89 2.20 -2.29
CA TYR A 362 -3.05 1.69 -3.01
C TYR A 362 -2.65 0.46 -3.83
N PRO A 363 -3.44 -0.63 -3.83
CA PRO A 363 -3.11 -1.82 -4.60
C PRO A 363 -3.10 -1.54 -6.10
N SER A 364 -2.04 -1.99 -6.77
CA SER A 364 -1.93 -1.95 -8.23
C SER A 364 -2.79 -3.04 -8.89
N ARG A 365 -2.89 -3.00 -10.22
CA ARG A 365 -3.53 -4.05 -11.01
C ARG A 365 -2.88 -5.41 -10.77
N GLU A 366 -1.56 -5.46 -10.81
CA GLU A 366 -0.75 -6.67 -10.64
C GLU A 366 -0.96 -7.24 -9.24
N THR A 367 -1.01 -6.37 -8.23
CA THR A 367 -1.28 -6.77 -6.84
C THR A 367 -2.68 -7.37 -6.72
N LEU A 368 -3.70 -6.74 -7.33
CA LEU A 368 -5.06 -7.26 -7.27
C LEU A 368 -5.24 -8.55 -8.05
N GLN A 369 -4.56 -8.71 -9.19
CA GLN A 369 -4.58 -9.95 -9.95
C GLN A 369 -3.95 -11.10 -9.15
N GLN A 370 -2.77 -10.87 -8.56
CA GLN A 370 -2.13 -11.85 -7.69
C GLN A 370 -3.04 -12.22 -6.51
N LEU A 371 -3.62 -11.22 -5.83
CA LEU A 371 -4.53 -11.47 -4.70
C LEU A 371 -5.81 -12.18 -5.15
N ALA A 372 -6.31 -11.91 -6.35
CA ALA A 372 -7.46 -12.62 -6.90
C ALA A 372 -7.12 -14.09 -7.14
N GLU A 373 -5.97 -14.41 -7.73
CA GLU A 373 -5.51 -15.78 -7.93
C GLU A 373 -5.30 -16.53 -6.61
N GLU A 374 -4.78 -15.85 -5.59
CA GLU A 374 -4.58 -16.42 -4.25
C GLU A 374 -5.90 -16.63 -3.47
N THR A 375 -6.92 -15.81 -3.74
CA THR A 375 -8.17 -15.78 -2.94
C THR A 375 -9.37 -16.41 -3.63
N ASN A 376 -9.40 -16.44 -4.97
CA ASN A 376 -10.45 -17.09 -5.73
C ASN A 376 -10.38 -18.61 -5.49
N GLY A 377 -11.37 -19.14 -4.77
CA GLY A 377 -11.40 -20.53 -4.35
C GLY A 377 -11.17 -20.74 -2.84
N LEU A 378 -10.93 -19.67 -2.08
CA LEU A 378 -11.00 -19.71 -0.62
C LEU A 378 -12.46 -19.61 -0.16
N LEU A 379 -12.86 -20.52 0.73
CA LEU A 379 -14.18 -20.54 1.37
C LEU A 379 -14.06 -20.08 2.83
N ARG A 380 -15.00 -19.27 3.29
CA ARG A 380 -15.11 -18.88 4.71
C ARG A 380 -15.74 -20.01 5.51
N GLY A 381 -15.66 -19.95 6.84
CA GLY A 381 -16.19 -21.00 7.72
C GLY A 381 -17.59 -21.51 7.37
N PHE A 382 -18.58 -20.63 7.17
CA PHE A 382 -19.94 -21.06 6.80
C PHE A 382 -19.99 -21.70 5.41
N ASP A 383 -19.36 -21.09 4.41
CA ASP A 383 -19.32 -21.62 3.04
C ASP A 383 -18.59 -22.97 2.98
N ALA A 384 -17.53 -23.14 3.78
CA ALA A 384 -16.78 -24.38 3.90
C ALA A 384 -17.57 -25.47 4.65
N ALA A 385 -18.35 -25.10 5.66
CA ALA A 385 -19.22 -26.02 6.37
C ALA A 385 -20.35 -26.52 5.44
N ASP A 386 -20.99 -25.61 4.71
CA ASP A 386 -22.01 -25.95 3.70
C ASP A 386 -21.43 -26.83 2.58
N TYR A 387 -20.24 -26.48 2.08
CA TYR A 387 -19.51 -27.27 1.08
C TYR A 387 -19.29 -28.73 1.53
N LEU A 388 -18.97 -28.94 2.80
CA LEU A 388 -18.79 -30.28 3.38
C LEU A 388 -20.11 -30.94 3.82
N GLY A 389 -21.22 -30.21 3.91
CA GLY A 389 -22.47 -30.69 4.52
C GLY A 389 -22.37 -30.86 6.05
N LEU A 390 -21.61 -29.99 6.71
CA LEU A 390 -21.36 -30.01 8.15
C LEU A 390 -21.98 -28.80 8.85
N ASP A 391 -22.26 -28.94 10.15
CA ASP A 391 -22.49 -27.78 11.02
C ASP A 391 -21.18 -27.02 11.29
N ILE A 392 -21.28 -25.70 11.48
CA ILE A 392 -20.11 -24.82 11.69
C ILE A 392 -19.33 -25.16 12.97
N HIS A 393 -19.99 -25.63 14.03
CA HIS A 393 -19.31 -26.04 15.26
C HIS A 393 -18.52 -27.32 15.06
N LEU A 394 -19.07 -28.27 14.31
CA LEU A 394 -18.38 -29.53 13.99
C LEU A 394 -17.16 -29.28 13.09
N LEU A 395 -17.27 -28.41 12.09
CA LEU A 395 -16.12 -27.96 11.31
C LEU A 395 -15.03 -27.35 12.20
N ARG A 396 -15.39 -26.51 13.17
CA ARG A 396 -14.41 -25.93 14.12
C ARG A 396 -13.69 -27.01 14.92
N THR A 397 -14.40 -28.01 15.42
CA THR A 397 -13.78 -29.14 16.13
C THR A 397 -12.78 -29.88 15.23
N PHE A 398 -13.15 -30.19 13.98
CA PHE A 398 -12.24 -30.85 13.05
C PHE A 398 -10.99 -30.03 12.72
N VAL A 399 -11.09 -28.70 12.76
CA VAL A 399 -9.94 -27.81 12.54
C VAL A 399 -9.03 -27.77 13.76
N VAL A 400 -9.58 -27.70 14.97
CA VAL A 400 -8.80 -27.72 16.22
C VAL A 400 -8.01 -29.02 16.34
N GLU A 401 -8.62 -30.14 15.97
CA GLU A 401 -8.04 -31.48 16.07
C GLU A 401 -7.19 -31.87 14.85
N GLY A 402 -7.00 -30.94 13.90
CA GLY A 402 -6.11 -31.14 12.75
C GLY A 402 -6.64 -32.10 11.67
N LEU A 403 -7.92 -32.50 11.72
CA LEU A 403 -8.54 -33.30 10.66
C LEU A 403 -8.73 -32.50 9.36
N ILE A 404 -9.06 -31.22 9.47
CA ILE A 404 -9.22 -30.30 8.34
C ILE A 404 -8.22 -29.15 8.49
N LYS A 405 -7.38 -28.95 7.47
CA LYS A 405 -6.42 -27.86 7.45
C LYS A 405 -7.09 -26.55 7.04
N LYS A 406 -7.00 -25.53 7.88
CA LYS A 406 -7.32 -24.14 7.49
C LYS A 406 -6.18 -23.56 6.65
N ALA A 407 -6.52 -22.73 5.67
CA ALA A 407 -5.54 -22.02 4.85
C ALA A 407 -4.98 -20.79 5.57
N GLY A 408 -5.75 -20.21 6.48
CA GLY A 408 -5.37 -19.09 7.34
C GLY A 408 -6.55 -18.57 8.15
N GLU A 409 -6.37 -17.43 8.80
CA GLU A 409 -7.39 -16.79 9.63
C GLU A 409 -7.49 -15.29 9.35
N MET A 410 -8.72 -14.79 9.26
CA MET A 410 -9.02 -13.36 9.21
C MET A 410 -9.14 -12.77 10.62
N ALA A 411 -9.51 -11.49 10.71
CA ALA A 411 -9.78 -10.84 11.99
C ALA A 411 -10.77 -11.63 12.87
N ARG A 412 -10.53 -11.62 14.19
CA ARG A 412 -11.28 -12.42 15.20
C ARG A 412 -11.15 -13.94 15.00
N ASN A 413 -10.02 -14.41 14.49
CA ASN A 413 -9.70 -15.82 14.27
C ASN A 413 -10.71 -16.55 13.37
N ALA A 414 -11.29 -15.83 12.40
CA ALA A 414 -12.26 -16.40 11.47
C ALA A 414 -11.52 -17.19 10.38
N PRO A 415 -11.64 -18.54 10.34
CA PRO A 415 -10.84 -19.34 9.42
C PRO A 415 -11.36 -19.27 7.99
N TYR A 416 -10.46 -19.46 7.03
CA TYR A 416 -10.76 -19.71 5.63
C TYR A 416 -10.01 -20.92 5.10
N PHE A 417 -10.57 -21.56 4.09
CA PHE A 417 -10.19 -22.90 3.63
C PHE A 417 -9.99 -22.91 2.12
N ARG A 418 -9.01 -23.67 1.62
CA ARG A 418 -8.92 -23.98 0.20
C ARG A 418 -9.86 -25.13 -0.11
N LYS A 419 -10.59 -25.07 -1.23
CA LYS A 419 -11.40 -26.20 -1.71
C LYS A 419 -10.61 -27.51 -1.73
N LYS A 420 -9.38 -27.49 -2.24
CA LYS A 420 -8.47 -28.65 -2.25
C LYS A 420 -8.25 -29.29 -0.87
N ASP A 421 -8.17 -28.51 0.20
CA ASP A 421 -7.98 -29.04 1.55
C ASP A 421 -9.28 -29.70 2.08
N LEU A 422 -10.44 -29.16 1.71
CA LEU A 422 -11.75 -29.74 2.01
C LEU A 422 -12.00 -31.03 1.20
N ASP A 423 -11.66 -31.01 -0.10
CA ASP A 423 -11.73 -32.17 -0.99
C ASP A 423 -10.77 -33.27 -0.54
N ALA A 424 -9.59 -32.92 -0.01
CA ALA A 424 -8.66 -33.89 0.55
C ALA A 424 -9.24 -34.61 1.77
N PHE A 425 -10.03 -33.91 2.60
CA PHE A 425 -10.74 -34.51 3.72
C PHE A 425 -11.85 -35.45 3.26
N LEU A 426 -12.72 -35.02 2.33
CA LEU A 426 -13.75 -35.89 1.74
C LEU A 426 -13.14 -37.09 1.01
N GLY A 427 -12.04 -36.88 0.28
CA GLY A 427 -11.28 -37.95 -0.38
C GLY A 427 -10.66 -38.94 0.61
N ARG A 428 -10.36 -38.52 1.85
CA ARG A 428 -9.90 -39.43 2.91
C ARG A 428 -11.01 -40.35 3.39
N LEU A 429 -12.24 -39.84 3.51
CA LEU A 429 -13.43 -40.64 3.80
C LEU A 429 -13.79 -41.54 2.62
N TYR A 430 -13.70 -41.04 1.40
CA TYR A 430 -13.98 -41.80 0.19
C TYR A 430 -13.04 -43.01 0.03
N ARG A 431 -11.75 -42.87 0.36
CA ARG A 431 -10.81 -44.01 0.38
C ARG A 431 -11.17 -45.09 1.42
N GLN A 432 -11.95 -44.74 2.45
CA GLN A 432 -12.48 -45.71 3.41
C GLN A 432 -13.74 -46.42 2.91
N THR A 433 -14.30 -45.99 1.78
CA THR A 433 -15.47 -46.67 1.21
C THR A 433 -15.07 -48.00 0.56
N ARG A 434 -15.96 -48.99 0.64
CA ARG A 434 -15.80 -50.29 -0.03
C ARG A 434 -17.00 -50.50 -0.97
N PRO A 435 -16.86 -50.26 -2.29
CA PRO A 435 -17.99 -50.31 -3.24
C PRO A 435 -18.64 -51.69 -3.37
N LYS A 436 -17.90 -52.76 -3.06
CA LYS A 436 -18.36 -54.16 -3.12
C LYS A 436 -18.95 -54.66 -1.79
N LEU A 437 -19.10 -53.78 -0.80
CA LEU A 437 -19.62 -54.13 0.50
C LEU A 437 -21.14 -54.19 0.42
N GLU A 438 -21.72 -55.34 0.73
CA GLU A 438 -23.17 -55.48 0.82
C GLU A 438 -23.73 -54.55 1.90
N PRO A 439 -24.86 -53.87 1.64
CA PRO A 439 -25.48 -52.95 2.58
C PRO A 439 -25.90 -53.70 3.85
N ALA A 440 -25.44 -53.22 5.01
CA ALA A 440 -25.92 -53.73 6.28
C ALA A 440 -27.27 -53.07 6.67
N ASN A 441 -28.12 -53.80 7.39
CA ASN A 441 -29.43 -53.31 7.82
C ASN A 441 -29.35 -52.14 8.83
N ASP A 442 -28.18 -51.90 9.42
CA ASP A 442 -27.93 -50.89 10.46
C ASP A 442 -27.05 -49.73 9.98
N GLU A 443 -26.90 -49.54 8.67
CA GLU A 443 -26.11 -48.44 8.12
C GLU A 443 -26.80 -47.08 8.30
N ILE A 444 -26.09 -46.15 8.94
CA ILE A 444 -26.55 -44.78 9.15
C ILE A 444 -25.42 -43.78 8.91
N PRO A 445 -25.73 -42.49 8.64
CA PRO A 445 -24.71 -41.45 8.50
C PRO A 445 -23.80 -41.33 9.71
N LEU A 446 -22.53 -40.96 9.50
CA LEU A 446 -21.52 -40.86 10.56
C LEU A 446 -21.99 -40.07 11.80
N ILE A 447 -22.67 -38.93 11.61
CA ILE A 447 -23.19 -38.12 12.73
C ILE A 447 -24.28 -38.89 13.50
N ALA A 448 -25.18 -39.57 12.78
CA ALA A 448 -26.26 -40.35 13.39
C ALA A 448 -25.74 -41.62 14.10
N ALA A 449 -24.58 -42.14 13.72
CA ALA A 449 -23.93 -43.26 14.41
C ALA A 449 -23.39 -42.88 15.79
N THR A 450 -23.07 -41.61 16.03
CA THR A 450 -22.43 -41.16 17.28
C THR A 450 -23.19 -41.53 18.56
N PRO A 451 -24.52 -41.35 18.69
CA PRO A 451 -25.23 -41.72 19.92
C PRO A 451 -25.34 -43.23 20.09
N ALA A 452 -25.49 -43.97 18.98
CA ALA A 452 -25.59 -45.43 18.99
C ALA A 452 -24.25 -46.10 19.37
N CYS A 453 -23.14 -45.47 19.00
CA CYS A 453 -21.79 -45.84 19.38
C CYS A 453 -21.40 -45.31 20.77
N GLN A 454 -22.01 -44.22 21.26
CA GLN A 454 -21.66 -43.51 22.51
C GLN A 454 -20.36 -42.67 22.44
N CYS A 455 -19.91 -42.30 21.23
CA CYS A 455 -18.74 -41.41 21.00
C CYS A 455 -19.17 -40.04 20.49
N SER A 456 -18.21 -39.12 20.49
CA SER A 456 -18.23 -37.95 19.60
C SER A 456 -17.99 -38.34 18.13
N THR A 457 -18.37 -37.46 17.19
CA THR A 457 -18.06 -37.63 15.76
C THR A 457 -16.55 -37.70 15.52
N LEU A 458 -15.77 -36.96 16.30
CA LEU A 458 -14.32 -36.94 16.19
C LEU A 458 -13.70 -38.31 16.53
N GLU A 459 -14.09 -38.86 17.67
CA GLU A 459 -13.66 -40.20 18.11
C GLU A 459 -14.05 -41.26 17.08
N LEU A 460 -15.29 -41.21 16.57
CA LEU A 460 -15.74 -42.15 15.53
C LEU A 460 -14.86 -42.07 14.28
N LEU A 461 -14.52 -40.86 13.83
CA LEU A 461 -13.63 -40.67 12.69
C LEU A 461 -12.23 -41.22 12.98
N HIS A 462 -11.67 -40.98 14.17
CA HIS A 462 -10.38 -41.57 14.56
C HIS A 462 -10.42 -43.09 14.48
N LEU A 463 -11.45 -43.72 15.03
CA LEU A 463 -11.61 -45.17 14.99
C LEU A 463 -11.73 -45.70 13.55
N VAL A 464 -12.50 -45.02 12.70
CA VAL A 464 -12.62 -45.36 11.28
C VAL A 464 -11.25 -45.33 10.59
N PHE A 465 -10.43 -44.33 10.87
CA PHE A 465 -9.11 -44.21 10.24
C PHE A 465 -8.03 -45.10 10.88
N GLU A 466 -8.05 -45.30 12.20
CA GLU A 466 -7.08 -46.11 12.94
C GLU A 466 -7.30 -47.62 12.71
N HIS A 467 -8.56 -48.05 12.59
CA HIS A 467 -8.92 -49.48 12.44
C HIS A 467 -9.41 -49.86 11.04
N ASP A 468 -9.24 -48.97 10.04
CA ASP A 468 -9.66 -49.18 8.65
C ASP A 468 -11.12 -49.68 8.52
N ILE A 469 -12.03 -49.08 9.29
CA ILE A 469 -13.44 -49.51 9.34
C ILE A 469 -14.10 -49.14 8.00
N PRO A 470 -14.68 -50.11 7.27
CA PRO A 470 -15.20 -49.84 5.94
C PRO A 470 -16.48 -48.99 6.00
N LEU A 471 -16.51 -47.95 5.17
CA LEU A 471 -17.67 -47.09 4.96
C LEU A 471 -18.41 -47.48 3.67
N ARG A 472 -19.65 -47.01 3.54
CA ARG A 472 -20.36 -46.95 2.25
C ARG A 472 -20.68 -45.49 1.91
N CYS A 473 -20.80 -45.19 0.63
CA CYS A 473 -21.18 -43.85 0.16
C CYS A 473 -22.53 -43.94 -0.54
N ALA A 474 -23.52 -43.19 -0.06
CA ALA A 474 -24.86 -43.14 -0.64
C ALA A 474 -24.93 -42.26 -1.90
N ALA A 475 -24.03 -41.27 -2.00
CA ALA A 475 -23.97 -40.36 -3.14
C ALA A 475 -23.14 -40.94 -4.31
N GLY A 476 -23.59 -40.64 -5.54
CA GLY A 476 -22.92 -41.07 -6.77
C GLY A 476 -21.75 -40.15 -7.16
N THR A 477 -22.02 -38.86 -7.35
CA THR A 477 -21.02 -37.83 -7.69
C THR A 477 -21.01 -36.74 -6.60
N ASP A 478 -19.81 -36.30 -6.21
CA ASP A 478 -19.57 -35.26 -5.19
C ASP A 478 -20.18 -35.53 -3.80
N PRO A 479 -19.71 -36.58 -3.10
CA PRO A 479 -20.22 -36.93 -1.77
C PRO A 479 -19.89 -35.87 -0.72
N ARG A 480 -20.88 -35.50 0.08
CA ARG A 480 -20.75 -34.68 1.29
C ARG A 480 -20.56 -35.56 2.52
N PHE A 481 -20.25 -34.95 3.67
CA PHE A 481 -19.95 -35.68 4.89
C PHE A 481 -21.08 -36.62 5.34
N ASN A 482 -22.34 -36.20 5.19
CA ASN A 482 -23.50 -37.01 5.60
C ASN A 482 -23.84 -38.14 4.62
N ASP A 483 -23.21 -38.21 3.45
CA ASP A 483 -23.41 -39.30 2.49
C ASP A 483 -22.58 -40.55 2.83
N PHE A 484 -21.64 -40.42 3.77
CA PHE A 484 -20.85 -41.53 4.29
C PHE A 484 -21.61 -42.27 5.38
N LEU A 485 -21.88 -43.55 5.13
CA LEU A 485 -22.62 -44.45 6.00
C LEU A 485 -21.66 -45.44 6.67
N ILE A 486 -21.98 -45.77 7.92
CA ILE A 486 -21.26 -46.76 8.73
C ILE A 486 -22.27 -47.72 9.37
N SER A 487 -21.91 -49.01 9.42
CA SER A 487 -22.65 -49.99 10.23
C SER A 487 -22.29 -49.81 11.71
N VAL A 488 -23.31 -49.60 12.54
CA VAL A 488 -23.14 -49.40 13.98
C VAL A 488 -22.50 -50.63 14.64
N GLU A 489 -22.86 -51.83 14.19
CA GLU A 489 -22.28 -53.07 14.67
C GLU A 489 -20.78 -53.16 14.36
N ARG A 490 -20.37 -52.88 13.11
CA ARG A 490 -18.95 -52.89 12.73
C ARG A 490 -18.14 -51.86 13.51
N ALA A 491 -18.70 -50.67 13.73
CA ALA A 491 -18.08 -49.65 14.56
C ALA A 491 -17.88 -50.16 16.00
N LYS A 492 -18.91 -50.74 16.63
CA LYS A 492 -18.82 -51.28 17.99
C LYS A 492 -17.82 -52.42 18.11
N THR A 493 -17.74 -53.32 17.12
CA THR A 493 -16.80 -54.44 17.11
C THR A 493 -15.35 -53.95 17.00
N ALA A 494 -15.08 -53.04 16.07
CA ALA A 494 -13.74 -52.46 15.90
C ALA A 494 -13.27 -51.76 17.19
N ILE A 495 -14.18 -51.12 17.91
CA ILE A 495 -13.88 -50.42 19.17
C ILE A 495 -13.60 -51.39 20.32
N GLY A 496 -14.30 -52.52 20.37
CA GLY A 496 -13.98 -53.61 21.31
C GLY A 496 -12.54 -54.08 21.13
N GLN A 497 -12.12 -54.28 19.87
CA GLN A 497 -10.80 -54.78 19.50
C GLN A 497 -9.64 -53.78 19.70
N SER A 498 -9.93 -52.49 19.88
CA SER A 498 -8.91 -51.43 20.06
C SER A 498 -8.15 -51.49 21.38
N SER A 499 -8.63 -52.28 22.37
CA SER A 499 -8.01 -52.40 23.69
C SER A 499 -7.58 -53.84 23.92
N VAL A 500 -6.29 -54.08 24.19
CA VAL A 500 -5.75 -55.43 24.43
C VAL A 500 -6.48 -56.09 25.60
N GLY A 501 -7.13 -57.22 25.34
CA GLY A 501 -7.91 -57.97 26.33
C GLY A 501 -9.32 -57.41 26.60
N ALA A 502 -9.81 -56.46 25.81
CA ALA A 502 -11.19 -55.98 25.91
C ALA A 502 -12.03 -56.50 24.74
N ILE A 503 -13.31 -56.80 25.01
CA ILE A 503 -14.30 -57.15 24.00
C ILE A 503 -15.54 -56.25 24.13
N SER A 504 -16.26 -56.10 23.02
CA SER A 504 -17.51 -55.31 23.01
C SER A 504 -18.61 -56.02 23.81
N MET A 505 -19.64 -55.27 24.26
CA MET A 505 -20.80 -55.88 24.93
C MET A 505 -21.53 -56.90 24.04
N SER A 506 -21.54 -56.70 22.72
CA SER A 506 -22.18 -57.62 21.77
C SER A 506 -21.39 -58.92 21.65
N GLU A 507 -20.06 -58.82 21.61
CA GLU A 507 -19.17 -59.98 21.55
C GLU A 507 -19.18 -60.77 22.87
N ALA A 508 -19.20 -60.08 24.02
CA ALA A 508 -19.39 -60.72 25.32
C ALA A 508 -20.76 -61.41 25.42
N ALA A 509 -21.82 -60.80 24.90
CA ALA A 509 -23.17 -61.38 24.84
C ALA A 509 -23.18 -62.65 23.98
N GLY A 510 -22.53 -62.63 22.81
CA GLY A 510 -22.35 -63.79 21.95
C GLY A 510 -21.56 -64.92 22.61
N LYS A 511 -20.46 -64.60 23.31
CA LYS A 511 -19.63 -65.61 24.02
C LYS A 511 -20.34 -66.28 25.19
N LEU A 512 -21.26 -65.58 25.86
CA LEU A 512 -22.00 -66.09 27.02
C LEU A 512 -23.43 -66.55 26.69
N GLY A 513 -23.85 -66.47 25.41
CA GLY A 513 -25.19 -66.86 24.96
C GLY A 513 -26.33 -66.06 25.60
N VAL A 514 -26.09 -64.78 25.92
CA VAL A 514 -27.06 -63.87 26.54
C VAL A 514 -27.26 -62.62 25.68
N ASP A 515 -28.14 -61.71 26.10
CA ASP A 515 -28.31 -60.40 25.44
C ASP A 515 -27.42 -59.31 26.06
N THR A 516 -27.22 -58.21 25.33
CA THR A 516 -26.37 -57.09 25.79
C THR A 516 -26.88 -56.41 27.06
N ALA A 517 -28.17 -56.52 27.38
CA ALA A 517 -28.75 -56.00 28.62
C ALA A 517 -28.25 -56.82 29.83
N THR A 518 -28.25 -58.16 29.69
CA THR A 518 -27.70 -59.08 30.70
C THR A 518 -26.22 -58.83 30.94
N ILE A 519 -25.40 -58.61 29.89
CA ILE A 519 -23.98 -58.26 30.04
C ILE A 519 -23.78 -56.98 30.85
N ARG A 520 -24.56 -55.93 30.58
CA ARG A 520 -24.48 -54.67 31.32
C ARG A 520 -24.79 -54.88 32.81
N ASN A 521 -25.81 -55.68 33.10
CA ASN A 521 -26.19 -55.98 34.47
C ASN A 521 -25.15 -56.86 35.19
N LEU A 522 -24.48 -57.78 34.49
CA LEU A 522 -23.35 -58.55 35.03
C LEU A 522 -22.15 -57.65 35.37
N VAL A 523 -21.85 -56.64 34.56
CA VAL A 523 -20.81 -55.64 34.86
C VAL A 523 -21.20 -54.80 36.08
N ASN A 524 -22.44 -54.29 36.11
CA ASN A 524 -22.93 -53.49 37.24
C ASN A 524 -22.98 -54.26 38.57
N ALA A 525 -23.24 -55.56 38.50
CA ALA A 525 -23.25 -56.45 39.67
C ALA A 525 -21.84 -56.95 40.06
N GLY A 526 -20.79 -56.58 39.32
CA GLY A 526 -19.40 -56.94 39.62
C GLY A 526 -18.99 -58.36 39.22
N TYR A 527 -19.81 -59.06 38.43
CA TYR A 527 -19.49 -60.40 37.92
C TYR A 527 -18.57 -60.36 36.70
N LEU A 528 -18.65 -59.28 35.93
CA LEU A 528 -17.75 -59.00 34.80
C LEU A 528 -16.98 -57.71 35.08
N SER A 529 -15.67 -57.75 34.87
CA SER A 529 -14.81 -56.58 35.01
C SER A 529 -14.91 -55.70 33.76
N ALA A 530 -15.06 -54.39 33.95
CA ALA A 530 -14.85 -53.44 32.87
C ALA A 530 -13.34 -53.37 32.56
N ALA A 531 -12.97 -53.43 31.27
CA ALA A 531 -11.57 -53.35 30.87
C ALA A 531 -10.99 -51.95 31.12
N PRO A 532 -9.67 -51.83 31.41
CA PRO A 532 -9.03 -50.53 31.60
C PRO A 532 -9.13 -49.68 30.31
N LYS A 533 -9.64 -48.46 30.46
CA LYS A 533 -9.88 -47.53 29.34
C LYS A 533 -8.56 -47.02 28.77
N THR A 534 -8.45 -46.98 27.45
CA THR A 534 -7.35 -46.27 26.78
C THR A 534 -7.51 -44.76 26.97
N ALA A 535 -6.40 -44.03 27.05
CA ALA A 535 -6.37 -42.58 27.35
C ALA A 535 -7.12 -41.69 26.34
N LYS A 536 -7.58 -42.24 25.20
CA LYS A 536 -8.34 -41.55 24.15
C LYS A 536 -9.82 -41.96 24.08
N SER A 537 -10.27 -42.88 24.94
CA SER A 537 -11.67 -43.35 24.95
C SER A 537 -12.52 -42.51 25.90
N SER A 538 -13.66 -42.01 25.42
CA SER A 538 -14.62 -41.25 26.22
C SER A 538 -15.08 -42.01 27.48
N GLU A 539 -15.35 -41.28 28.57
CA GLU A 539 -15.85 -41.84 29.84
C GLU A 539 -17.14 -42.65 29.66
N ARG A 540 -17.89 -42.43 28.58
CA ARG A 540 -19.22 -43.00 28.32
C ARG A 540 -19.20 -44.45 27.79
N TRP A 541 -18.02 -44.99 27.47
CA TRP A 541 -17.86 -46.31 26.86
C TRP A 541 -17.67 -47.43 27.90
N LEU A 542 -18.48 -48.49 27.80
CA LEU A 542 -18.36 -49.71 28.63
C LEU A 542 -17.87 -50.87 27.76
N VAL A 543 -16.57 -51.19 27.86
CA VAL A 543 -15.94 -52.38 27.28
C VAL A 543 -15.66 -53.40 28.38
N VAL A 544 -15.78 -54.69 28.07
CA VAL A 544 -15.68 -55.78 29.06
C VAL A 544 -14.34 -56.47 28.91
N ASP A 545 -13.69 -56.79 30.02
CA ASP A 545 -12.45 -57.58 30.03
C ASP A 545 -12.73 -59.02 29.54
N GLU A 546 -12.04 -59.42 28.47
CA GLU A 546 -12.21 -60.72 27.83
C GLU A 546 -11.82 -61.87 28.75
N ALA A 547 -10.78 -61.67 29.59
CA ALA A 547 -10.36 -62.65 30.58
C ALA A 547 -11.45 -62.84 31.65
N SER A 548 -12.10 -61.76 32.09
CA SER A 548 -13.25 -61.81 32.97
C SER A 548 -14.44 -62.54 32.34
N VAL A 549 -14.75 -62.30 31.07
CA VAL A 549 -15.82 -63.03 30.35
C VAL A 549 -15.51 -64.51 30.23
N THR A 550 -14.27 -64.87 29.93
CA THR A 550 -13.82 -66.26 29.82
C THR A 550 -13.90 -66.97 31.18
N THR A 551 -13.37 -66.34 32.24
CA THR A 551 -13.44 -66.85 33.63
C THR A 551 -14.90 -67.00 34.09
N PHE A 552 -15.78 -66.09 33.69
CA PHE A 552 -17.20 -66.19 33.97
C PHE A 552 -17.82 -67.39 33.25
N GLY A 553 -17.54 -67.59 31.95
CA GLY A 553 -18.04 -68.73 31.17
C GLY A 553 -17.52 -70.10 31.64
N GLU A 554 -16.35 -70.16 32.28
CA GLU A 554 -15.84 -71.38 32.94
C GLU A 554 -16.61 -71.74 34.21
N ARG A 555 -17.14 -70.75 34.93
CA ARG A 555 -17.84 -70.94 36.20
C ARG A 555 -19.36 -70.95 36.05
N TYR A 556 -19.86 -70.34 34.99
CA TYR A 556 -21.28 -70.08 34.77
C TYR A 556 -21.66 -70.42 33.33
N ILE A 557 -22.90 -70.86 33.14
CA ILE A 557 -23.47 -71.19 31.83
C ILE A 557 -24.88 -70.63 31.72
N SER A 558 -25.22 -70.03 30.57
CA SER A 558 -26.58 -69.59 30.32
C SER A 558 -27.52 -70.80 30.18
N ALA A 559 -28.78 -70.66 30.58
CA ALA A 559 -29.78 -71.72 30.40
C ALA A 559 -29.91 -72.12 28.92
N ALA A 560 -29.75 -71.15 28.00
CA ALA A 560 -29.81 -71.38 26.56
C ALA A 560 -28.61 -72.20 26.04
N ASP A 561 -27.40 -71.94 26.53
CA ASP A 561 -26.22 -72.74 26.16
C ASP A 561 -26.23 -74.12 26.82
N LEU A 562 -26.64 -74.22 28.09
CA LEU A 562 -26.76 -75.50 28.79
C LEU A 562 -27.80 -76.42 28.13
N ALA A 563 -28.94 -75.87 27.73
CA ALA A 563 -29.95 -76.58 26.97
C ALA A 563 -29.41 -77.08 25.63
N ARG A 564 -28.57 -76.29 24.96
CA ARG A 564 -27.91 -76.65 23.71
C ARG A 564 -26.87 -77.75 23.91
N GLU A 565 -26.03 -77.67 24.95
CA GLU A 565 -25.04 -78.69 25.31
C GLU A 565 -25.72 -80.04 25.60
N LEU A 566 -26.83 -80.03 26.35
CA LEU A 566 -27.59 -81.24 26.71
C LEU A 566 -28.58 -81.71 25.64
N ARG A 567 -28.75 -80.95 24.54
CA ARG A 567 -29.77 -81.16 23.49
C ARG A 567 -31.21 -81.28 24.06
N ARG A 568 -31.55 -80.44 25.02
CA ARG A 568 -32.87 -80.39 25.67
C ARG A 568 -33.55 -79.06 25.42
N ASP A 569 -34.86 -79.02 25.64
CA ASP A 569 -35.62 -77.78 25.67
C ASP A 569 -35.27 -76.95 26.93
N THR A 570 -35.02 -75.65 26.74
CA THR A 570 -34.58 -74.73 27.80
C THR A 570 -35.58 -74.61 28.94
N ALA A 571 -36.90 -74.60 28.65
CA ALA A 571 -37.92 -74.43 29.68
C ALA A 571 -38.09 -75.68 30.54
N ASN A 572 -38.01 -76.87 29.94
CA ASN A 572 -38.00 -78.14 30.66
C ASN A 572 -36.77 -78.28 31.55
N LEU A 573 -35.58 -77.91 31.04
CA LEU A 573 -34.33 -77.97 31.77
C LEU A 573 -34.35 -77.07 33.02
N CYS A 574 -34.78 -75.81 32.89
CA CYS A 574 -34.90 -74.91 34.05
C CYS A 574 -35.87 -75.45 35.12
N ARG A 575 -37.01 -76.02 34.71
CA ARG A 575 -37.97 -76.63 35.66
C ARG A 575 -37.36 -77.77 36.47
N GLU A 576 -36.56 -78.61 35.82
CA GLU A 576 -35.88 -79.73 36.46
C GLU A 576 -34.80 -79.25 37.43
N LEU A 577 -33.98 -78.28 37.01
CA LEU A 577 -32.95 -77.66 37.85
C LEU A 577 -33.53 -77.01 39.12
N TYR A 578 -34.64 -76.27 38.99
CA TYR A 578 -35.31 -75.69 40.16
C TYR A 578 -35.91 -76.75 41.09
N LYS A 579 -36.51 -77.82 40.55
CA LYS A 579 -37.03 -78.93 41.36
C LYS A 579 -35.92 -79.64 42.15
N ASN A 580 -34.72 -79.66 41.59
CA ASN A 580 -33.52 -80.25 42.20
C ASN A 580 -32.75 -79.29 43.12
N GLY A 581 -33.30 -78.10 43.40
CA GLY A 581 -32.73 -77.12 44.33
C GLY A 581 -31.58 -76.28 43.75
N VAL A 582 -31.38 -76.29 42.43
CA VAL A 582 -30.35 -75.46 41.77
C VAL A 582 -30.90 -74.07 41.52
N GLU A 583 -30.34 -73.07 42.20
CA GLU A 583 -30.75 -71.68 42.06
C GLU A 583 -29.98 -70.97 40.93
N PRO A 584 -30.63 -70.09 40.17
CA PRO A 584 -29.96 -69.31 39.15
C PRO A 584 -29.17 -68.16 39.79
N LEU A 585 -28.21 -67.62 39.06
CA LEU A 585 -27.49 -66.43 39.49
C LEU A 585 -28.45 -65.23 39.53
N VAL A 586 -28.70 -64.70 40.73
CA VAL A 586 -29.56 -63.55 40.94
C VAL A 586 -28.73 -62.26 40.97
N PHE A 587 -29.07 -61.33 40.08
CA PHE A 587 -28.50 -59.99 40.02
C PHE A 587 -29.54 -59.02 39.45
N ASN A 588 -29.35 -57.74 39.73
CA ASN A 588 -30.37 -56.71 39.47
C ASN A 588 -30.72 -56.59 37.98
N GLY A 589 -32.03 -56.46 37.68
CA GLY A 589 -32.58 -56.24 36.33
C GLY A 589 -33.29 -57.46 35.71
N GLU A 590 -33.95 -57.25 34.58
CA GLU A 590 -34.45 -58.34 33.72
C GLU A 590 -33.25 -58.95 32.98
N ASN A 591 -32.96 -60.23 33.25
CA ASN A 591 -31.75 -60.90 32.80
C ASN A 591 -32.08 -62.29 32.25
N ARG A 592 -31.22 -62.78 31.34
CA ARG A 592 -31.25 -64.19 30.95
C ARG A 592 -30.83 -65.07 32.14
N ILE A 593 -31.44 -66.26 32.23
CA ILE A 593 -31.18 -67.21 33.32
C ILE A 593 -29.77 -67.80 33.14
N ILE A 594 -28.93 -67.70 34.17
CA ILE A 594 -27.54 -68.18 34.19
C ILE A 594 -27.37 -69.07 35.43
N PHE A 595 -26.73 -70.23 35.29
CA PHE A 595 -26.45 -71.17 36.38
C PHE A 595 -24.94 -71.32 36.62
N ARG A 596 -24.54 -71.75 37.81
CA ARG A 596 -23.14 -72.16 38.07
C ARG A 596 -22.89 -73.55 37.48
N ARG A 597 -21.83 -73.69 36.68
CA ARG A 597 -21.48 -74.96 36.04
C ARG A 597 -21.31 -76.11 37.04
N ARG A 598 -20.71 -75.86 38.21
CA ARG A 598 -20.55 -76.89 39.26
C ARG A 598 -21.89 -77.43 39.80
N ASP A 599 -22.92 -76.58 39.85
CA ASP A 599 -24.23 -76.93 40.41
C ASP A 599 -25.07 -77.72 39.38
N VAL A 600 -24.65 -77.74 38.09
CA VAL A 600 -25.34 -78.43 36.98
C VAL A 600 -24.55 -79.57 36.34
N ASN A 601 -23.23 -79.66 36.52
CA ASN A 601 -22.36 -80.69 35.92
C ASN A 601 -22.08 -81.90 36.84
N GLU A 602 -22.36 -81.82 38.14
CA GLU A 602 -22.17 -82.95 39.07
C GLU A 602 -23.34 -83.95 39.06
N ARG A 603 -24.21 -83.89 38.04
CA ARG A 603 -25.38 -84.77 37.84
C ARG A 603 -25.64 -84.95 36.35
#